data_AF-A0A0D7A230-F1
#
_entry.id   AF-A0A0D7A230-F1
#
_cell.length_a   1.000
_cell.length_b   1.000
_cell.length_c   1.000
_cell.angle_alpha   90.00
_cell.angle_beta   90.00
_cell.angle_gamma   90.00
#
_symmetry.space_group_name_H-M   'P 1'
#
loop_
_entity.id
_entity.type
_entity.pdbx_description
1 polymer ?
#
loop_
_entity_poly.entity_id
_entity_poly.type
_entity_poly.pdbx_seq_one_letter_code
_entity_poly.pdbx_strand_id
1 'polypeptide(L)'
;MPSAPLFLIRLVIYTLAFAWGAIALAVAINAFVKQHQLENDAKSLVSAEGITLDFDTKNLFNPGVAVTVFCALTLTNGALACIALFIRRTSSTTALKIQGAVFAFLAIALFATHVPTTNAIANDTVGLVAKSGNTVLSPSLVQSLSASLGYSLYYKDQNFLIWLAVMPWIAFLFVVLASIVSFLAASRVLPPEAVKEDEEAAVVVEKPEEEPARGSTEKSAHAETESKKSNDKTSTAAKEVDAHSTS
;
A
#
# COMPACT_ATOMS: atom_id res chain seq x y z
N MET A 1 -11.82 27.42 1.46
CA MET A 1 -11.74 25.97 1.16
C MET A 1 -10.29 25.54 1.29
N PRO A 2 -9.96 24.36 1.83
CA PRO A 2 -8.57 23.92 1.94
C PRO A 2 -7.97 23.77 0.53
N SER A 3 -7.08 24.69 0.16
CA SER A 3 -6.36 24.72 -1.13
C SER A 3 -5.24 23.68 -1.18
N ALA A 4 -5.48 22.47 -0.65
CA ALA A 4 -4.52 21.39 -0.74
C ALA A 4 -4.55 20.81 -2.16
N PRO A 5 -3.39 20.58 -2.80
CA PRO A 5 -3.35 20.01 -4.15
C PRO A 5 -4.06 18.65 -4.15
N LEU A 6 -5.02 18.50 -5.07
CA LEU A 6 -5.76 17.25 -5.31
C LEU A 6 -6.59 16.74 -4.09
N PHE A 7 -7.11 17.65 -3.25
CA PHE A 7 -7.88 17.28 -2.06
C PHE A 7 -8.98 16.24 -2.32
N LEU A 8 -9.84 16.48 -3.32
CA LEU A 8 -10.97 15.60 -3.63
C LEU A 8 -10.51 14.20 -4.07
N ILE A 9 -9.50 14.13 -4.94
CA ILE A 9 -8.97 12.86 -5.43
C ILE A 9 -8.36 12.04 -4.29
N ARG A 10 -7.58 12.69 -3.42
CA ARG A 10 -7.00 12.05 -2.22
C ARG A 10 -8.08 11.53 -1.29
N LEU A 11 -9.11 12.34 -1.03
CA LEU A 11 -10.23 11.96 -0.18
C LEU A 11 -10.93 10.71 -0.71
N VAL A 12 -11.28 10.70 -1.99
CA VAL A 12 -11.94 9.55 -2.63
C VAL A 12 -11.08 8.30 -2.54
N ILE A 13 -9.80 8.39 -2.89
CA ILE A 13 -8.91 7.23 -2.91
C ILE A 13 -8.61 6.70 -1.52
N TYR A 14 -8.36 7.56 -0.52
CA TYR A 14 -8.14 7.11 0.86
C TYR A 14 -9.42 6.49 1.46
N THR A 15 -10.60 7.03 1.12
CA THR A 15 -11.88 6.46 1.55
C THR A 15 -12.10 5.08 0.93
N LEU A 16 -11.76 4.90 -0.34
CA LEU A 16 -11.83 3.60 -1.00
C LEU A 16 -10.83 2.60 -0.40
N ALA A 17 -9.58 3.01 -0.17
CA ALA A 17 -8.60 2.16 0.50
C ALA A 17 -9.07 1.74 1.91
N PHE A 18 -9.67 2.67 2.67
CA PHE A 18 -10.30 2.38 3.96
C PHE A 18 -11.46 1.38 3.83
N ALA A 19 -12.43 1.64 2.93
CA ALA A 19 -13.62 0.81 2.76
C ALA A 19 -13.27 -0.61 2.32
N TRP A 20 -12.40 -0.76 1.33
CA TRP A 20 -11.96 -2.08 0.85
C TRP A 20 -11.08 -2.80 1.86
N GLY A 21 -10.27 -2.07 2.64
CA GLY A 21 -9.56 -2.62 3.79
C GLY A 21 -10.51 -3.19 4.84
N ALA A 22 -11.62 -2.50 5.13
CA ALA A 22 -12.66 -2.95 6.05
C ALA A 22 -13.37 -4.22 5.58
N ILE A 23 -13.78 -4.24 4.31
CA ILE A 23 -14.48 -5.37 3.70
C ILE A 23 -13.56 -6.60 3.68
N ALA A 24 -12.30 -6.43 3.23
CA ALA A 24 -11.34 -7.53 3.20
C ALA A 24 -11.05 -8.09 4.60
N LEU A 25 -10.92 -7.22 5.61
CA LEU A 25 -10.75 -7.64 7.00
C LEU A 25 -11.96 -8.42 7.52
N ALA A 26 -13.18 -7.94 7.26
CA ALA A 26 -14.40 -8.61 7.69
C ALA A 26 -14.54 -10.00 7.07
N VAL A 27 -14.24 -10.12 5.76
CA VAL A 27 -14.24 -11.40 5.05
C VAL A 27 -13.18 -12.35 5.63
N ALA A 28 -11.98 -11.85 5.94
CA ALA A 28 -10.93 -12.65 6.55
C ALA A 28 -11.29 -13.18 7.94
N ILE A 29 -11.85 -12.33 8.81
CA ILE A 29 -12.33 -12.76 10.13
C ILE A 29 -13.43 -13.82 9.99
N ASN A 30 -14.41 -13.59 9.10
CA ASN A 30 -15.48 -14.55 8.85
C ASN A 30 -14.95 -15.89 8.31
N ALA A 31 -13.93 -15.86 7.43
CA ALA A 31 -13.28 -17.07 6.94
C ALA A 31 -12.61 -17.87 8.08
N PHE A 32 -11.93 -17.21 9.01
CA PHE A 32 -11.33 -17.88 10.17
C PHE A 32 -12.37 -18.48 11.12
N VAL A 33 -13.46 -17.76 11.38
CA VAL A 33 -14.56 -18.27 12.22
C VAL A 33 -15.16 -19.52 11.58
N LYS A 34 -15.43 -19.49 10.27
CA LYS A 34 -15.97 -20.64 9.53
C LYS A 34 -15.00 -21.82 9.48
N GLN A 35 -13.71 -21.55 9.30
CA GLN A 35 -12.68 -22.59 9.32
C GLN A 35 -12.65 -23.29 10.69
N HIS A 36 -12.72 -22.54 11.79
CA HIS A 36 -12.73 -23.11 13.12
C HIS A 36 -14.01 -23.89 13.44
N GLN A 37 -15.17 -23.41 12.96
CA GLN A 37 -16.43 -24.14 13.05
C GLN A 37 -16.36 -25.47 12.31
N LEU A 38 -15.88 -25.47 11.06
CA LEU A 38 -15.72 -26.69 10.26
C LEU A 38 -14.77 -27.69 10.93
N GLU A 39 -13.67 -27.22 11.50
CA GLU A 39 -12.72 -28.05 12.23
C GLU A 39 -13.36 -28.68 13.46
N ASN A 40 -14.10 -27.90 14.25
CA ASN A 40 -14.78 -28.38 15.45
C ASN A 40 -15.92 -29.35 15.10
N ASP A 41 -16.70 -29.07 14.07
CA ASP A 41 -17.78 -29.94 13.59
C ASP A 41 -17.20 -31.27 13.11
N ALA A 42 -16.16 -31.25 12.26
CA ALA A 42 -15.51 -32.44 11.78
C ALA A 42 -14.86 -33.27 12.92
N LYS A 43 -14.20 -32.60 13.88
CA LYS A 43 -13.67 -33.28 15.08
C LYS A 43 -14.77 -33.91 15.91
N SER A 44 -15.92 -33.24 16.08
CA SER A 44 -17.03 -33.74 16.88
C SER A 44 -17.65 -35.00 16.28
N LEU A 45 -17.82 -35.04 14.95
CA LEU A 45 -18.37 -36.18 14.23
C LEU A 45 -17.45 -37.41 14.31
N VAL A 46 -16.15 -37.19 14.16
CA VAL A 46 -15.16 -38.28 14.09
C VAL A 46 -14.72 -38.76 15.48
N SER A 47 -14.84 -37.91 16.51
CA SER A 47 -14.61 -38.31 17.91
C SER A 47 -15.61 -39.36 18.38
N ALA A 48 -16.83 -39.38 17.82
CA ALA A 48 -17.82 -40.42 18.12
C ALA A 48 -17.35 -41.83 17.69
N GLU A 49 -16.44 -41.91 16.72
CA GLU A 49 -15.88 -43.16 16.21
C GLU A 49 -14.52 -43.51 16.85
N GLY A 50 -14.05 -42.73 17.84
CA GLY A 50 -12.75 -42.94 18.49
C GLY A 50 -11.54 -42.58 17.61
N ILE A 51 -11.75 -41.80 16.56
CA ILE A 51 -10.71 -41.32 15.66
C ILE A 51 -10.38 -39.86 16.02
N THR A 52 -9.10 -39.53 16.10
CA THR A 52 -8.62 -38.15 16.31
C THR A 52 -8.18 -37.57 14.97
N LEU A 53 -8.76 -36.44 14.56
CA LEU A 53 -8.38 -35.70 13.37
C LEU A 53 -7.46 -34.52 13.72
N ASP A 54 -6.30 -34.49 13.09
CA ASP A 54 -5.36 -33.37 13.12
C ASP A 54 -5.32 -32.70 11.73
N PHE A 55 -5.51 -31.39 11.70
CA PHE A 55 -5.63 -30.59 10.49
C PHE A 55 -4.32 -29.82 10.29
N ASP A 56 -3.52 -30.21 9.30
CA ASP A 56 -2.33 -29.47 8.91
C ASP A 56 -2.69 -28.37 7.89
N THR A 57 -3.17 -27.24 8.42
CA THR A 57 -3.52 -26.05 7.61
C THR A 57 -2.44 -24.98 7.65
N LYS A 58 -1.21 -25.29 8.07
CA LYS A 58 -0.14 -24.29 8.29
C LYS A 58 0.19 -23.50 7.03
N ASN A 59 0.14 -24.14 5.87
CA ASN A 59 0.44 -23.53 4.57
C ASN A 59 -0.52 -22.42 4.19
N LEU A 60 -1.79 -22.51 4.62
CA LEU A 60 -2.80 -21.48 4.35
C LEU A 60 -2.96 -20.51 5.53
N PHE A 61 -2.88 -21.01 6.76
CA PHE A 61 -3.15 -20.24 7.96
C PHE A 61 -2.11 -19.13 8.18
N ASN A 62 -0.82 -19.46 8.06
CA ASN A 62 0.25 -18.48 8.26
C ASN A 62 0.17 -17.28 7.29
N PRO A 63 0.10 -17.48 5.97
CA PRO A 63 -0.03 -16.35 5.04
C PRO A 63 -1.41 -15.68 5.14
N GLY A 64 -2.48 -16.43 5.42
CA GLY A 64 -3.82 -15.86 5.63
C GLY A 64 -3.90 -14.90 6.82
N VAL A 65 -3.24 -15.23 7.95
CA VAL A 65 -3.13 -14.34 9.10
C VAL A 65 -2.35 -13.08 8.73
N ALA A 66 -1.25 -13.23 7.99
CA ALA A 66 -0.45 -12.09 7.54
C ALA A 66 -1.27 -11.14 6.64
N VAL A 67 -2.02 -11.66 5.66
CA VAL A 67 -2.94 -10.87 4.82
C VAL A 67 -3.93 -10.10 5.69
N THR A 68 -4.50 -10.74 6.71
CA THR A 68 -5.48 -10.14 7.63
C THR A 68 -4.88 -8.97 8.40
N VAL A 69 -3.66 -9.13 8.92
CA VAL A 69 -2.93 -8.05 9.60
C VAL A 69 -2.70 -6.88 8.65
N PHE A 70 -2.28 -7.11 7.41
CA PHE A 70 -2.07 -6.04 6.44
C PHE A 70 -3.36 -5.37 5.96
N CYS A 71 -4.48 -6.09 5.89
CA CYS A 71 -5.80 -5.50 5.66
C CYS A 71 -6.22 -4.58 6.83
N ALA A 72 -5.98 -4.99 8.07
CA ALA A 72 -6.24 -4.16 9.25
C ALA A 72 -5.35 -2.90 9.30
N LEU A 73 -4.07 -3.03 8.95
CA LEU A 73 -3.16 -1.90 8.82
C LEU A 73 -3.59 -0.95 7.69
N THR A 74 -4.09 -1.49 6.57
CA THR A 74 -4.63 -0.70 5.47
C THR A 74 -5.87 0.09 5.88
N LEU A 75 -6.81 -0.56 6.58
CA LEU A 75 -7.97 0.10 7.18
C LEU A 75 -7.55 1.25 8.10
N THR A 76 -6.62 0.98 9.02
CA THR A 76 -6.18 1.96 10.01
C THR A 76 -5.47 3.14 9.36
N ASN A 77 -4.56 2.88 8.41
CA ASN A 77 -3.85 3.93 7.67
C ASN A 77 -4.78 4.70 6.72
N GLY A 78 -5.76 4.06 6.10
CA GLY A 78 -6.79 4.71 5.29
C GLY A 78 -7.64 5.67 6.11
N ALA A 79 -8.07 5.26 7.31
CA ALA A 79 -8.81 6.11 8.24
C ALA A 79 -7.95 7.30 8.71
N LEU A 80 -6.70 7.04 9.14
CA LEU A 80 -5.78 8.08 9.58
C LEU A 80 -5.47 9.08 8.45
N ALA A 81 -5.28 8.59 7.23
CA ALA A 81 -5.09 9.40 6.03
C ALA A 81 -6.29 10.31 5.75
N CYS A 82 -7.51 9.80 5.89
CA CYS A 82 -8.74 10.59 5.74
C CYS A 82 -8.82 11.68 6.80
N ILE A 83 -8.56 11.36 8.07
CA ILE A 83 -8.56 12.34 9.18
C ILE A 83 -7.49 13.41 8.94
N ALA A 84 -6.29 13.01 8.52
CA ALA A 84 -5.17 13.90 8.22
C ALA A 84 -5.46 14.87 7.06
N LEU A 85 -6.41 14.60 6.17
CA LEU A 85 -6.82 15.57 5.14
C LEU A 85 -7.58 16.77 5.72
N PHE A 86 -8.29 16.59 6.84
CA PHE A 86 -9.05 17.67 7.48
C PHE A 86 -8.20 18.51 8.44
N ILE A 87 -7.03 18.01 8.85
CA ILE A 87 -6.11 18.72 9.72
C ILE A 87 -5.18 19.60 8.85
N ARG A 88 -5.31 20.93 8.96
CA ARG A 88 -4.54 21.89 8.12
C ARG A 88 -3.01 21.77 8.29
N ARG A 89 -2.54 21.25 9.44
CA ARG A 89 -1.12 21.13 9.80
C ARG A 89 -0.40 19.94 9.12
N THR A 90 -1.13 18.94 8.64
CA THR A 90 -0.57 17.70 8.06
C THR A 90 -0.30 17.80 6.55
N SER A 91 -0.47 18.97 5.94
CA SER A 91 -0.19 19.21 4.51
C SER A 91 1.30 19.52 4.21
N SER A 92 2.22 19.14 5.10
CA SER A 92 3.66 19.26 4.83
C SER A 92 4.09 18.23 3.77
N THR A 93 5.00 18.62 2.87
CA THR A 93 5.55 17.75 1.82
C THR A 93 6.13 16.46 2.38
N THR A 94 6.81 16.55 3.53
CA THR A 94 7.39 15.41 4.23
C THR A 94 6.31 14.44 4.71
N ALA A 95 5.19 14.95 5.25
CA ALA A 95 4.09 14.12 5.71
C ALA A 95 3.44 13.35 4.54
N LEU A 96 3.24 14.01 3.39
CA LEU A 96 2.73 13.36 2.19
C LEU A 96 3.68 12.27 1.65
N LYS A 97 5.00 12.52 1.67
CA LYS A 97 6.01 11.52 1.25
C LYS A 97 6.01 10.30 2.18
N ILE A 98 5.98 10.52 3.49
CA ILE A 98 5.90 9.43 4.48
C ILE A 98 4.60 8.63 4.28
N GLN A 99 3.47 9.31 4.11
CA GLN A 99 2.19 8.66 3.86
C GLN A 99 2.20 7.82 2.57
N GLY A 100 2.78 8.35 1.50
CA GLY A 100 3.00 7.60 0.25
C GLY A 100 3.89 6.37 0.45
N ALA A 101 5.00 6.52 1.19
CA ALA A 101 5.92 5.42 1.51
C ALA A 101 5.23 4.33 2.36
N VAL A 102 4.40 4.71 3.33
CA VAL A 102 3.62 3.76 4.14
C VAL A 102 2.63 2.98 3.27
N PHE A 103 1.86 3.66 2.40
CA PHE A 103 0.98 2.95 1.46
C PHE A 103 1.75 2.08 0.47
N ALA A 104 2.92 2.52 -0.01
CA ALA A 104 3.78 1.70 -0.87
C ALA A 104 4.24 0.42 -0.16
N PHE A 105 4.70 0.55 1.09
CA PHE A 105 5.08 -0.58 1.92
C PHE A 105 3.91 -1.54 2.14
N LEU A 106 2.73 -1.02 2.49
CA LEU A 106 1.52 -1.84 2.67
C LEU A 106 1.09 -2.54 1.38
N ALA A 107 1.22 -1.88 0.22
CA ALA A 107 0.93 -2.51 -1.07
C ALA A 107 1.86 -3.69 -1.34
N ILE A 108 3.17 -3.50 -1.16
CA ILE A 108 4.16 -4.57 -1.35
C ILE A 108 3.92 -5.72 -0.37
N ALA A 109 3.65 -5.41 0.90
CA ALA A 109 3.41 -6.41 1.93
C ALA A 109 2.10 -7.20 1.71
N LEU A 110 1.01 -6.52 1.31
CA LEU A 110 -0.23 -7.17 0.89
C LEU A 110 0.02 -8.08 -0.30
N PHE A 111 0.72 -7.61 -1.34
CA PHE A 111 1.05 -8.41 -2.50
C PHE A 111 1.87 -9.66 -2.12
N ALA A 112 2.94 -9.48 -1.35
CA ALA A 112 3.84 -10.54 -0.93
C ALA A 112 3.16 -11.63 -0.08
N THR A 113 2.18 -11.27 0.74
CA THR A 113 1.42 -12.23 1.58
C THR A 113 0.22 -12.83 0.86
N HIS A 114 -0.36 -12.10 -0.10
CA HIS A 114 -1.56 -12.54 -0.79
C HIS A 114 -1.28 -13.49 -1.95
N VAL A 115 -0.12 -13.37 -2.62
CA VAL A 115 0.32 -14.33 -3.64
C VAL A 115 0.41 -15.77 -3.08
N PRO A 116 1.12 -16.06 -1.97
CA PRO A 116 1.14 -17.42 -1.43
C PRO A 116 -0.23 -17.87 -0.92
N THR A 117 -1.03 -16.96 -0.35
CA THR A 117 -2.41 -17.29 0.09
C THR A 117 -3.28 -17.74 -1.09
N THR A 118 -3.28 -16.99 -2.18
CA THR A 118 -4.06 -17.32 -3.38
C THR A 118 -3.54 -18.57 -4.08
N ASN A 119 -2.22 -18.78 -4.13
CA ASN A 119 -1.63 -20.01 -4.63
C ASN A 119 -2.04 -21.24 -3.80
N ALA A 120 -2.00 -21.12 -2.47
CA ALA A 120 -2.41 -22.20 -1.57
C ALA A 120 -3.90 -22.54 -1.73
N ILE A 121 -4.77 -21.54 -1.85
CA ILE A 121 -6.22 -21.76 -2.06
C ILE A 121 -6.49 -22.44 -3.41
N ALA A 122 -5.73 -22.11 -4.44
CA ALA A 122 -5.91 -22.64 -5.78
C ALA A 122 -5.40 -24.08 -5.94
N ASN A 123 -4.23 -24.38 -5.37
CA ASN A 123 -3.48 -25.61 -5.65
C ASN A 123 -3.43 -26.59 -4.48
N ASP A 124 -3.51 -26.11 -3.24
CA ASP A 124 -3.32 -26.98 -2.07
C ASP A 124 -4.63 -27.64 -1.64
N THR A 125 -4.46 -28.71 -0.87
CA THR A 125 -5.54 -29.42 -0.20
C THR A 125 -5.33 -29.34 1.31
N VAL A 126 -6.41 -29.54 2.07
CA VAL A 126 -6.33 -29.65 3.53
C VAL A 126 -5.55 -30.92 3.86
N GLY A 127 -4.38 -30.76 4.49
CA GLY A 127 -3.65 -31.89 5.04
C GLY A 127 -4.41 -32.46 6.22
N LEU A 128 -5.01 -33.64 6.07
CA LEU A 128 -5.69 -34.32 7.16
C LEU A 128 -4.85 -35.51 7.63
N VAL A 129 -4.49 -35.49 8.90
CA VAL A 129 -3.84 -36.61 9.58
C VAL A 129 -4.87 -37.19 10.56
N ALA A 130 -5.52 -38.27 10.15
CA ALA A 130 -6.41 -39.01 11.03
C ALA A 130 -5.64 -40.11 11.77
N LYS A 131 -5.84 -40.20 13.08
CA LYS A 131 -5.26 -41.21 13.96
C LYS A 131 -6.38 -42.01 14.61
N SER A 132 -6.31 -43.33 14.54
CA SER A 132 -7.17 -44.22 15.32
C SER A 132 -6.30 -44.88 16.39
N GLY A 133 -6.48 -44.48 17.65
CA GLY A 133 -5.55 -44.81 18.72
C GLY A 133 -4.13 -44.31 18.41
N ASN A 134 -3.16 -45.23 18.35
CA ASN A 134 -1.75 -44.92 18.06
C ASN A 134 -1.36 -45.08 16.57
N THR A 135 -2.29 -45.47 15.71
CA THR A 135 -2.00 -45.75 14.29
C THR A 135 -2.49 -44.61 13.40
N VAL A 136 -1.60 -44.11 12.54
CA VAL A 136 -1.93 -43.10 11.52
C VAL A 136 -2.63 -43.79 10.35
N LEU A 137 -3.80 -43.27 9.95
CA LEU A 137 -4.57 -43.81 8.82
C LEU A 137 -3.94 -43.37 7.49
N SER A 138 -4.04 -44.24 6.48
CA SER A 138 -3.59 -43.93 5.12
C SER A 138 -4.38 -42.74 4.52
N PRO A 139 -3.75 -41.83 3.77
CA PRO A 139 -4.42 -40.67 3.15
C PRO A 139 -5.63 -41.05 2.28
N SER A 140 -5.57 -42.19 1.58
CA SER A 140 -6.68 -42.69 0.75
C SER A 140 -7.94 -43.00 1.58
N LEU A 141 -7.75 -43.46 2.80
CA LEU A 141 -8.83 -43.80 3.72
C LEU A 141 -9.45 -42.53 4.32
N VAL A 142 -8.60 -41.53 4.64
CA VAL A 142 -9.04 -40.20 5.08
C VAL A 142 -9.83 -39.48 3.99
N GLN A 143 -9.41 -39.60 2.73
CA GLN A 143 -10.15 -39.04 1.61
C GLN A 143 -11.52 -39.72 1.41
N SER A 144 -11.58 -41.03 1.56
CA SER A 144 -12.85 -41.77 1.49
C SER A 144 -13.79 -41.40 2.65
N LEU A 145 -13.24 -41.26 3.85
CA LEU A 145 -14.00 -40.87 5.04
C LEU A 145 -14.53 -39.43 4.92
N SER A 146 -13.70 -38.47 4.52
CA SER A 146 -14.13 -37.08 4.29
C SER A 146 -15.21 -36.98 3.21
N ALA A 147 -15.07 -37.72 2.11
CA ALA A 147 -16.10 -37.81 1.08
C ALA A 147 -17.42 -38.38 1.62
N SER A 148 -17.36 -39.40 2.48
CA SER A 148 -18.56 -39.99 3.12
C SER A 148 -19.26 -39.03 4.09
N LEU A 149 -18.49 -38.14 4.73
CA LEU A 149 -18.99 -37.09 5.61
C LEU A 149 -19.46 -35.84 4.83
N GLY A 150 -19.30 -35.83 3.51
CA GLY A 150 -19.69 -34.70 2.66
C GLY A 150 -18.74 -33.50 2.72
N TYR A 151 -17.52 -33.65 3.25
CA TYR A 151 -16.51 -32.60 3.27
C TYR A 151 -15.58 -32.71 2.07
N SER A 152 -15.39 -31.61 1.34
CA SER A 152 -14.33 -31.51 0.34
C SER A 152 -13.00 -31.13 0.99
N LEU A 153 -11.92 -31.81 0.57
CA LEU A 153 -10.54 -31.52 0.98
C LEU A 153 -9.92 -30.34 0.21
N TYR A 154 -10.60 -29.86 -0.84
CA TYR A 154 -10.08 -28.79 -1.67
C TYR A 154 -10.51 -27.43 -1.13
N TYR A 155 -9.54 -26.52 -0.95
CA TYR A 155 -9.83 -25.16 -0.49
C TYR A 155 -10.74 -24.39 -1.44
N LYS A 156 -10.60 -24.60 -2.75
CA LYS A 156 -11.43 -23.98 -3.78
C LYS A 156 -12.92 -24.31 -3.71
N ASP A 157 -13.32 -25.40 -3.06
CA ASP A 157 -14.74 -25.77 -2.95
C ASP A 157 -15.43 -25.00 -1.81
N GLN A 158 -14.64 -24.35 -0.96
CA GLN A 158 -15.13 -23.57 0.17
C GLN A 158 -15.30 -22.11 -0.26
N ASN A 159 -16.54 -21.70 -0.53
CA ASN A 159 -16.87 -20.34 -1.01
C ASN A 159 -16.25 -19.21 -0.17
N PHE A 160 -16.14 -19.38 1.15
CA PHE A 160 -15.56 -18.36 2.02
C PHE A 160 -14.05 -18.17 1.81
N LEU A 161 -13.33 -19.23 1.40
CA LEU A 161 -11.91 -19.14 1.03
C LEU A 161 -11.72 -18.45 -0.32
N ILE A 162 -12.63 -18.67 -1.28
CA ILE A 162 -12.62 -17.93 -2.55
C ILE A 162 -12.78 -16.43 -2.28
N TRP A 163 -13.72 -16.04 -1.42
CA TRP A 163 -13.89 -14.63 -1.04
C TRP A 163 -12.66 -14.06 -0.32
N LEU A 164 -12.02 -14.85 0.54
CA LEU A 164 -10.75 -14.49 1.18
C LEU A 164 -9.63 -14.30 0.15
N ALA A 165 -9.63 -15.06 -0.94
CA ALA A 165 -8.65 -14.95 -2.02
C ALA A 165 -8.89 -13.76 -2.95
N VAL A 166 -10.13 -13.30 -3.11
CA VAL A 166 -10.47 -12.25 -4.09
C VAL A 166 -10.49 -10.85 -3.46
N MET A 167 -11.05 -10.69 -2.27
CA MET A 167 -11.26 -9.36 -1.68
C MET A 167 -9.97 -8.56 -1.42
N PRO A 168 -8.88 -9.16 -0.91
CA PRO A 168 -7.65 -8.41 -0.66
C PRO A 168 -6.97 -7.89 -1.93
N TRP A 169 -7.16 -8.51 -3.10
CA TRP A 169 -6.69 -7.96 -4.38
C TRP A 169 -7.32 -6.60 -4.70
N ILE A 170 -8.61 -6.43 -4.39
CA ILE A 170 -9.31 -5.15 -4.60
C ILE A 170 -8.76 -4.10 -3.63
N ALA A 171 -8.57 -4.46 -2.35
CA ALA A 171 -7.95 -3.58 -1.38
C ALA A 171 -6.54 -3.15 -1.83
N PHE A 172 -5.71 -4.10 -2.26
CA PHE A 172 -4.36 -3.87 -2.80
C PHE A 172 -4.36 -2.81 -3.92
N LEU A 173 -5.28 -2.90 -4.88
CA LEU A 173 -5.37 -1.93 -5.98
C LEU A 173 -5.57 -0.50 -5.44
N PHE A 174 -6.47 -0.30 -4.47
CA PHE A 174 -6.69 1.02 -3.88
C PHE A 174 -5.53 1.49 -3.01
N VAL A 175 -4.81 0.59 -2.34
CA VAL A 175 -3.56 0.93 -1.62
C VAL A 175 -2.49 1.45 -2.58
N VAL A 176 -2.31 0.80 -3.74
CA VAL A 176 -1.37 1.25 -4.77
C VAL A 176 -1.77 2.63 -5.30
N LEU A 177 -3.05 2.85 -5.62
CA LEU A 177 -3.53 4.17 -6.05
C LEU A 177 -3.34 5.23 -4.97
N ALA A 178 -3.58 4.91 -3.70
CA ALA A 178 -3.35 5.81 -2.57
C ALA A 178 -1.88 6.21 -2.45
N SER A 179 -0.96 5.26 -2.68
CA SER A 179 0.47 5.52 -2.72
C SER A 179 0.84 6.49 -3.85
N ILE A 180 0.44 6.19 -5.09
CA ILE A 180 0.72 7.01 -6.27
C ILE A 180 0.20 8.44 -6.07
N VAL A 181 -1.05 8.59 -5.65
CA VAL A 181 -1.65 9.92 -5.47
C VAL A 181 -0.99 10.69 -4.32
N SER A 182 -0.50 10.00 -3.28
CA SER A 182 0.26 10.65 -2.21
C SER A 182 1.59 11.22 -2.71
N PHE A 183 2.32 10.48 -3.56
CA PHE A 183 3.54 10.98 -4.19
C PHE A 183 3.27 12.10 -5.20
N LEU A 184 2.24 11.98 -6.05
CA LEU A 184 1.85 13.04 -6.98
C LEU A 184 1.45 14.33 -6.26
N ALA A 185 0.75 14.23 -5.13
CA ALA A 185 0.40 15.38 -4.32
C ALA A 185 1.64 16.00 -3.66
N ALA A 186 2.61 15.20 -3.21
CA ALA A 186 3.87 15.70 -2.66
C ALA A 186 4.69 16.48 -3.70
N SER A 187 4.70 16.05 -4.96
CA SER A 187 5.42 16.73 -6.05
C SER A 187 4.76 18.06 -6.48
N ARG A 188 3.51 18.32 -6.11
CA ARG A 188 2.78 19.55 -6.47
C ARG A 188 2.86 20.65 -5.42
N VAL A 189 3.38 20.36 -4.24
CA VAL A 189 3.63 21.40 -3.23
C VAL A 189 4.97 22.05 -3.59
N LEU A 190 4.91 23.30 -4.08
CA LEU A 190 6.12 24.05 -4.45
C LEU A 190 7.12 24.10 -3.27
N PRO A 191 8.43 23.98 -3.52
CA PRO A 191 9.44 24.24 -2.52
C PRO A 191 9.33 25.69 -2.01
N PRO A 192 9.44 25.94 -0.69
CA PRO A 192 9.36 27.28 -0.13
C PRO A 192 10.50 28.21 -0.57
N GLU A 193 11.59 27.69 -1.16
CA GLU A 193 12.71 28.49 -1.65
C GLU A 193 12.37 29.33 -2.90
N ALA A 194 11.50 28.83 -3.79
CA ALA A 194 11.11 29.58 -4.99
C ALA A 194 10.30 30.86 -4.67
N VAL A 195 9.73 30.96 -3.47
CA VAL A 195 8.98 32.15 -3.05
C VAL A 195 9.90 33.24 -2.49
N LYS A 196 11.07 32.87 -1.95
CA LYS A 196 12.01 33.85 -1.37
C LYS A 196 12.74 34.66 -2.43
N GLU A 197 13.05 34.07 -3.59
CA GLU A 197 13.70 34.79 -4.69
C GLU A 197 12.78 35.86 -5.30
N ASP A 198 11.47 35.59 -5.38
CA ASP A 198 10.49 36.57 -5.88
C ASP A 198 10.20 37.68 -4.86
N GLU A 199 10.21 37.39 -3.55
CA GLU A 199 10.00 38.39 -2.50
C GLU A 199 11.24 39.29 -2.30
N GLU A 200 12.46 38.74 -2.39
CA GLU A 200 13.69 39.52 -2.34
C GLU A 200 13.89 40.36 -3.63
N ALA A 201 13.49 39.86 -4.79
CA ALA A 201 13.49 40.64 -6.03
C ALA A 201 12.44 41.78 -6.05
N ALA A 202 11.29 41.60 -5.39
CA ALA A 202 10.25 42.61 -5.29
C ALA A 202 10.60 43.75 -4.30
N VAL A 203 11.38 43.47 -3.25
CA VAL A 203 11.78 44.47 -2.24
C VAL A 203 12.91 45.40 -2.75
N VAL A 204 13.64 45.02 -3.80
CA VAL A 204 14.76 45.83 -4.33
C VAL A 204 14.32 46.94 -5.33
N VAL A 205 13.05 46.97 -5.75
CA VAL A 205 12.58 47.91 -6.80
C VAL A 205 11.84 49.15 -6.26
N GLU A 206 11.55 49.26 -4.97
CA GLU A 206 10.93 50.47 -4.40
C GLU A 206 12.01 51.49 -3.97
N LYS A 207 12.77 52.00 -4.94
CA LYS A 207 13.56 53.22 -4.78
C LYS A 207 12.63 54.42 -5.02
N PRO A 208 12.46 55.34 -4.06
CA PRO A 208 11.53 56.46 -4.21
C PRO A 208 11.93 57.33 -5.40
N GLU A 209 10.99 57.48 -6.32
CA GLU A 209 11.03 58.37 -7.47
C GLU A 209 10.91 59.82 -6.94
N GLU A 210 12.06 60.48 -6.85
CA GLU A 210 12.17 61.91 -6.56
C GLU A 210 11.89 62.69 -7.86
N GLU A 211 10.70 63.28 -7.96
CA GLU A 211 10.26 64.18 -9.04
C GLU A 211 10.73 65.65 -8.76
N PRO A 212 10.79 66.56 -9.75
CA PRO A 212 12.01 66.87 -10.49
C PRO A 212 12.45 68.34 -10.36
N ALA A 213 13.75 68.61 -10.38
CA ALA A 213 14.31 69.94 -10.59
C ALA A 213 15.02 70.03 -11.95
N ARG A 214 14.49 70.91 -12.80
CA ARG A 214 14.97 71.36 -14.12
C ARG A 214 16.48 71.62 -14.15
N GLY A 215 17.14 71.14 -15.21
CA GLY A 215 18.49 71.58 -15.57
C GLY A 215 18.92 71.03 -16.92
N SER A 216 18.85 71.88 -17.94
CA SER A 216 19.21 71.65 -19.34
C SER A 216 20.71 71.38 -19.57
N THR A 217 21.00 70.78 -20.73
CA THR A 217 22.26 70.66 -21.51
C THR A 217 23.03 69.34 -21.35
N GLU A 218 23.67 68.76 -22.35
CA GLU A 218 23.69 68.83 -23.82
C GLU A 218 24.68 67.71 -24.23
N LYS A 219 24.48 67.13 -25.43
CA LYS A 219 25.46 66.43 -26.27
C LYS A 219 25.99 65.03 -25.89
N SER A 220 25.46 64.06 -26.65
CA SER A 220 26.08 63.46 -27.84
C SER A 220 27.21 62.42 -27.71
N ALA A 221 26.97 61.37 -28.51
CA ALA A 221 27.91 60.45 -29.17
C ALA A 221 28.49 59.31 -28.31
N HIS A 222 28.72 58.09 -28.80
CA HIS A 222 28.37 57.32 -30.00
C HIS A 222 29.04 55.93 -29.79
N ALA A 223 28.67 54.96 -30.63
CA ALA A 223 29.27 53.64 -30.88
C ALA A 223 28.88 52.48 -29.92
N GLU A 224 28.24 51.39 -30.40
CA GLU A 224 28.82 50.25 -31.18
C GLU A 224 29.80 49.43 -30.30
N THR A 225 29.80 48.11 -30.14
CA THR A 225 29.28 46.94 -30.88
C THR A 225 29.50 45.68 -29.99
N GLU A 226 29.05 44.52 -30.47
CA GLU A 226 29.48 43.13 -30.12
C GLU A 226 28.82 42.47 -28.90
N SER A 227 27.96 41.45 -29.05
CA SER A 227 28.15 40.11 -29.66
C SER A 227 29.17 39.23 -28.91
N LYS A 228 28.68 38.38 -27.99
CA LYS A 228 29.30 37.06 -27.76
C LYS A 228 28.35 36.02 -27.15
N LYS A 229 27.82 35.22 -28.07
CA LYS A 229 27.56 33.78 -28.05
C LYS A 229 28.54 32.98 -27.16
N SER A 230 28.04 31.98 -26.42
CA SER A 230 28.59 30.61 -26.27
C SER A 230 28.20 30.00 -24.91
N ASN A 231 27.30 29.01 -24.82
CA ASN A 231 27.53 27.55 -24.98
C ASN A 231 28.29 26.91 -23.79
N ASP A 232 27.60 26.08 -22.99
CA ASP A 232 27.98 24.69 -22.60
C ASP A 232 26.92 24.14 -21.62
N LYS A 233 26.13 23.08 -21.88
CA LYS A 233 26.46 21.63 -21.94
C LYS A 233 27.45 21.23 -20.84
N THR A 234 27.12 20.34 -19.89
CA THR A 234 27.21 18.87 -19.99
C THR A 234 26.81 18.33 -18.60
N SER A 235 25.75 17.54 -18.41
CA SER A 235 25.62 16.09 -18.65
C SER A 235 26.57 15.19 -17.81
N THR A 236 25.95 14.35 -16.97
CA THR A 236 26.23 12.89 -16.86
C THR A 236 27.32 12.36 -15.91
N ALA A 237 26.84 11.47 -15.02
CA ALA A 237 27.46 10.24 -14.47
C ALA A 237 28.62 10.42 -13.47
N ALA A 238 28.95 9.48 -12.59
CA ALA A 238 28.53 8.10 -12.31
C ALA A 238 28.93 7.84 -10.83
N LYS A 239 28.17 7.08 -10.03
CA LYS A 239 28.36 5.63 -9.83
C LYS A 239 29.78 5.25 -9.38
N GLU A 240 29.95 5.05 -8.07
CA GLU A 240 30.92 4.08 -7.58
C GLU A 240 30.31 3.31 -6.41
N VAL A 241 30.06 2.03 -6.71
CA VAL A 241 29.67 0.95 -5.82
C VAL A 241 30.98 0.25 -5.55
N ASP A 242 31.37 0.11 -4.28
CA ASP A 242 32.45 -0.79 -3.94
C ASP A 242 32.06 -1.79 -2.86
N ALA A 243 32.48 -3.00 -3.16
CA ALA A 243 31.99 -4.26 -2.65
C ALA A 243 32.56 -4.59 -1.27
N HIS A 244 31.70 -5.07 -0.37
CA HIS A 244 32.16 -5.78 0.81
C HIS A 244 32.09 -7.29 0.55
N SER A 245 33.27 -7.85 0.31
CA SER A 245 33.56 -9.27 0.30
C SER A 245 33.45 -9.84 1.71
N THR A 246 32.72 -10.95 1.87
CA THR A 246 32.69 -11.79 3.08
C THR A 246 33.34 -13.13 2.78
N SER A 247 34.26 -13.50 3.68
CA SER A 247 34.77 -14.86 3.90
C SER A 247 33.70 -15.79 4.49
#